data_AF-A0A3D9CZ42-F1
#
_entry.id   AF-A0A3D9CZ42-F1
#
_cell.length_a   1.000
_cell.length_b   1.000
_cell.length_c   1.000
_cell.angle_alpha   90.00
_cell.angle_beta   90.00
_cell.angle_gamma   90.00
#
_symmetry.space_group_name_H-M   'P 1'
#
loop_
_entity.id
_entity.type
_entity.pdbx_description
1 polymer ?
#
loop_
_entity_poly.entity_id
_entity_poly.type
_entity_poly.pdbx_seq_one_letter_code
_entity_poly.pdbx_strand_id
1 'polypeptide(L)' 'MEIKISLDEYADVPFIKKLLSQIKGVKNVEITEGDKTYSWEEIENSEYFGKVLEQSENDYQNGNYQELTDNLLNEIFDKK' A
#
# COMPACT_ATOMS: atom_id res chain seq x y z
N MET A 1 -1.81 9.96 27.99
CA MET A 1 -3.13 9.38 27.72
C MET A 1 -3.35 9.50 26.23
N GLU A 2 -3.79 8.41 25.59
CA GLU A 2 -3.97 8.32 24.15
C GLU A 2 -5.42 7.91 23.88
N ILE A 3 -6.05 8.53 22.89
CA ILE A 3 -7.41 8.21 22.46
C ILE A 3 -7.32 7.81 20.99
N LYS A 4 -7.78 6.61 20.67
CA LYS A 4 -7.88 6.09 19.29
C LYS A 4 -9.35 6.04 18.89
N ILE A 5 -9.65 6.53 17.70
CA ILE A 5 -11.00 6.58 17.14
C ILE A 5 -10.95 5.97 15.75
N SER A 6 -11.75 4.94 15.51
CA SER A 6 -11.93 4.37 14.17
C SER A 6 -13.04 5.14 13.46
N LEU A 7 -12.77 5.61 12.25
CA LEU A 7 -13.69 6.36 11.41
C LEU A 7 -14.10 5.51 10.21
N ASP A 8 -15.34 5.64 9.77
CA ASP A 8 -15.82 5.00 8.54
C ASP A 8 -15.37 5.78 7.29
N GLU A 9 -15.59 5.19 6.12
CA GLU A 9 -15.22 5.76 4.81
C GLU A 9 -15.96 7.06 4.45
N TYR A 10 -17.07 7.36 5.15
CA TYR A 10 -17.89 8.57 4.92
C TYR A 10 -17.64 9.66 5.96
N ALA A 11 -16.73 9.43 6.89
CA ALA A 11 -16.46 10.35 7.97
C ALA A 11 -15.83 11.66 7.43
N ASP A 12 -16.37 12.79 7.87
CA ASP A 12 -15.78 14.11 7.60
C ASP A 12 -14.53 14.29 8.49
N VAL A 13 -13.41 13.74 8.02
CA VAL A 13 -12.10 13.80 8.69
C VAL A 13 -11.69 15.27 8.99
N PRO A 14 -11.83 16.24 8.07
CA PRO A 14 -11.59 17.65 8.37
C PRO A 14 -12.39 18.18 9.55
N PHE A 15 -13.69 17.89 9.61
CA PHE A 15 -14.56 18.31 10.71
C PHE A 15 -14.16 17.66 12.03
N ILE A 16 -13.91 16.35 12.03
CA ILE A 16 -13.52 15.61 13.24
C ILE A 16 -12.17 16.10 13.79
N LYS A 17 -11.19 16.35 12.91
CA LYS A 17 -9.91 16.91 13.30
C LYS A 17 -10.08 18.28 13.97
N LYS A 18 -10.93 19.14 13.39
CA LYS A 18 -11.23 20.47 13.94
C LYS A 18 -11.88 20.35 15.32
N LEU A 19 -12.84 19.45 15.49
CA LEU A 19 -13.50 19.20 16.77
C LEU A 19 -12.51 18.72 17.86
N LEU A 20 -11.65 17.75 17.54
CA LEU A 20 -10.65 17.23 18.48
C LEU A 20 -9.60 18.29 18.87
N SER A 21 -9.21 19.14 17.92
CA SER A 21 -8.23 20.21 18.16
C SER A 21 -8.70 21.29 19.15
N GLN A 22 -10.02 21.40 19.37
CA GLN A 22 -10.61 22.38 20.28
C GLN A 22 -10.61 21.90 21.74
N ILE A 23 -10.34 20.61 22.00
CA ILE A 23 -10.34 20.04 23.34
C ILE A 23 -9.09 20.50 24.10
N LYS A 24 -9.29 21.23 25.21
CA LYS A 24 -8.18 21.65 26.08
C LYS A 24 -7.39 20.44 26.57
N GLY A 25 -6.09 20.42 26.29
CA GLY A 25 -5.19 19.35 26.71
C GLY A 25 -4.81 18.37 25.59
N VAL A 26 -5.46 18.45 24.42
CA VAL A 26 -5.01 17.73 23.22
C VAL A 26 -3.78 18.44 22.65
N LYS A 27 -2.64 17.74 22.60
CA LYS A 27 -1.38 18.29 22.09
C LYS A 27 -1.18 18.05 20.60
N ASN A 28 -1.70 16.94 20.09
CA ASN A 28 -1.54 16.52 18.71
C ASN A 28 -2.75 15.67 18.27
N VAL A 29 -3.11 15.76 16.99
CA VAL A 29 -4.13 14.93 16.34
C VAL A 29 -3.51 14.38 15.06
N GLU A 30 -3.19 13.09 15.09
CA GLU A 30 -2.62 12.35 13.96
C GLU A 30 -3.73 11.57 13.27
N ILE A 31 -3.76 11.66 11.93
CA ILE A 31 -4.65 10.86 11.09
C ILE A 31 -3.78 9.79 10.47
N THR A 32 -3.97 8.55 10.90
CA THR A 32 -3.44 7.39 10.22
C THR A 32 -4.49 6.94 9.22
N GLU A 33 -4.32 7.29 7.95
CA GLU A 33 -4.96 6.52 6.88
C GLU A 33 -4.38 5.11 7.02
N GLY A 34 -5.22 4.12 7.34
CA GLY A 34 -4.79 2.73 7.32
C GLY A 34 -4.14 2.46 5.96
N ASP A 35 -3.00 1.77 5.95
CA ASP A 35 -2.25 1.42 4.74
C ASP A 35 -3.23 1.17 3.59
N LYS A 36 -3.14 1.99 2.53
CA LYS A 36 -4.04 1.88 1.37
C LYS A 36 -4.10 0.42 0.96
N THR A 37 -5.23 -0.21 1.23
CA THR A 37 -5.43 -1.61 0.90
C THR A 37 -5.93 -1.62 -0.53
N TYR A 38 -5.01 -1.70 -1.49
CA TYR A 38 -5.37 -1.80 -2.89
C TYR A 38 -6.08 -3.13 -3.14
N SER A 39 -7.25 -3.07 -3.77
CA SER A 39 -7.87 -4.27 -4.32
C SER A 39 -7.12 -4.74 -5.57
N TRP A 40 -7.21 -6.04 -5.86
CA TRP A 40 -6.66 -6.59 -7.09
C TRP A 40 -7.27 -5.95 -8.34
N GLU A 41 -8.57 -5.66 -8.30
CA GLU A 41 -9.28 -5.01 -9.41
C GLU A 41 -8.73 -3.59 -9.66
N GLU A 42 -8.39 -2.83 -8.63
CA GLU A 42 -7.74 -1.52 -8.78
C GLU A 42 -6.32 -1.63 -9.34
N ILE A 43 -5.55 -2.65 -8.93
CA ILE A 43 -4.19 -2.88 -9.42
C ILE A 43 -4.22 -3.28 -10.90
N GLU A 44 -5.06 -4.25 -11.25
CA GLU A 44 -5.18 -4.80 -12.61
C GLU A 44 -5.59 -3.71 -13.62
N ASN A 45 -6.51 -2.84 -13.23
CA ASN A 45 -6.98 -1.74 -14.08
C ASN A 45 -6.02 -0.52 -14.09
N SER A 46 -4.90 -0.57 -13.36
CA SER A 46 -3.96 0.55 -13.31
C SER A 46 -3.07 0.61 -14.56
N GLU A 47 -2.81 1.82 -15.05
CA GLU A 47 -1.86 2.05 -16.16
C GLU A 47 -0.46 1.48 -15.83
N TYR A 48 -0.08 1.54 -14.56
CA TYR A 48 1.20 1.03 -14.08
C TYR A 48 1.31 -0.48 -14.26
N PHE A 49 0.25 -1.23 -13.93
CA PHE A 49 0.23 -2.68 -14.12
C PHE A 49 0.39 -3.06 -15.60
N GLY A 50 -0.28 -2.33 -16.50
CA GLY A 50 -0.10 -2.52 -17.95
C GLY A 50 1.36 -2.36 -18.40
N LYS A 51 2.07 -1.35 -17.89
CA LYS A 51 3.50 -1.13 -18.21
C LYS A 51 4.40 -2.25 -17.69
N VAL A 52 4.11 -2.79 -16.51
CA VAL A 52 4.87 -3.91 -15.93
C VAL A 52 4.70 -5.17 -16.79
N LEU A 53 3.49 -5.44 -17.27
CA LEU A 53 3.24 -6.56 -18.18
C LEU A 53 3.97 -6.40 -19.52
N GLU A 54 3.91 -5.21 -20.12
CA GLU A 54 4.63 -4.92 -21.36
C GLU A 54 6.15 -5.09 -21.18
N GLN A 55 6.70 -4.61 -20.07
CA GLN A 55 8.10 -4.82 -19.74
C GLN A 55 8.42 -6.31 -19.59
N SER A 56 7.59 -7.06 -18.86
CA SER A 56 7.79 -8.50 -18.67
C SER A 56 7.82 -9.27 -19.99
N GLU A 57 6.93 -8.94 -20.94
CA GLU A 57 6.91 -9.55 -22.27
C GLU A 57 8.18 -9.21 -23.06
N ASN A 58 8.61 -7.95 -23.04
CA ASN A 58 9.84 -7.53 -23.69
C ASN A 58 11.08 -8.23 -23.09
N ASP A 59 11.13 -8.38 -21.77
CA ASP A 59 12.23 -9.06 -21.09
C ASP A 59 12.28 -10.55 -21.46
N TYR A 60 11.12 -11.21 -21.54
CA TYR A 60 11.05 -12.59 -22.03
C TYR A 60 11.57 -12.73 -23.46
N GLN A 61 11.12 -11.86 -24.37
CA GLN A 61 11.54 -11.89 -25.78
C GLN A 61 13.05 -11.62 -25.95
N ASN A 62 13.64 -10.79 -25.10
CA ASN A 62 15.07 -10.45 -25.14
C ASN A 62 15.95 -11.46 -24.37
N GLY A 63 15.36 -12.46 -23.72
CA GLY A 63 16.10 -13.43 -22.90
C GLY A 63 16.54 -12.88 -21.54
N ASN A 64 15.99 -11.75 -21.11
CA ASN A 64 16.22 -11.13 -19.79
C ASN A 64 15.33 -11.79 -18.72
N TYR A 65 15.35 -13.11 -18.65
CA TYR A 65 14.61 -13.86 -17.64
C TYR A 65 15.54 -14.86 -16.95
N GLN A 66 15.13 -15.28 -15.76
CA GLN A 66 15.81 -16.33 -15.02
C GLN A 66 14.82 -17.49 -14.82
N GLU A 67 15.29 -18.71 -15.02
CA GLU A 67 14.49 -19.89 -14.72
C GLU A 67 14.21 -20.00 -13.23
N LEU A 68 12.99 -20.43 -12.91
CA LEU A 68 12.61 -20.74 -11.54
C LEU A 68 13.37 -21.98 -11.08
N THR A 69 14.32 -21.78 -10.16
CA THR A 69 15.10 -22.85 -9.56
C THR A 69 14.98 -22.82 -8.04
N ASP A 70 15.20 -23.96 -7.38
CA ASP A 70 15.23 -24.03 -5.92
C ASP A 70 16.28 -23.08 -5.32
N ASN A 71 17.41 -22.90 -6.01
CA ASN A 71 18.45 -21.96 -5.62
C ASN A 71 17.97 -20.51 -5.69
N LEU A 72 17.28 -20.13 -6.77
CA LEU A 72 16.68 -18.79 -6.90
C LEU A 72 15.62 -18.54 -5.81
N LEU A 73 14.79 -19.53 -5.52
CA LEU A 73 13.81 -19.45 -4.43
C LEU A 73 14.49 -19.26 -3.07
N ASN A 74 15.58 -19.99 -2.82
CA ASN A 74 16.34 -19.85 -1.58
C ASN A 74 17.03 -18.48 -1.47
N GLU A 75 17.51 -17.92 -2.58
CA GLU A 75 18.09 -16.57 -2.65
C GLU A 75 17.03 -15.47 -2.40
N ILE A 76 15.87 -15.54 -3.06
CA ILE A 76 14.80 -14.54 -2.93
C ILE A 76 14.22 -14.52 -1.51
N PHE A 77 13.95 -15.70 -0.96
CA PHE A 77 13.27 -15.82 0.33
C PHE A 77 14.23 -15.94 1.50
N ASP A 78 15.54 -15.78 1.26
CA ASP A 78 16.63 -15.79 2.23
C ASP A 78 16.42 -16.88 3.31
N LYS A 79 16.08 -18.09 2.86
CA LYS A 79 15.90 -19.26 3.73
C LYS A 79 17.27 -19.71 4.20
N LYS A 80 17.78 -19.04 5.24
CA LYS A 80 18.85 -19.57 6.10
C LYS A 80 18.37 -20.77 6.89
#